data_AF-A0A6A6NBY9-F1
#
_entry.id   AF-A0A6A6NBY9-F1
#
_cell.length_a   1.000
_cell.length_b   1.000
_cell.length_c   1.000
_cell.angle_alpha   90.00
_cell.angle_beta   90.00
_cell.angle_gamma   90.00
#
_symmetry.space_group_name_H-M   'P 1'
#
loop_
_entity.id
_entity.type
_entity.pdbx_description
1 polymer ?
#
loop_
_entity_poly.entity_id
_entity_poly.type
_entity_poly.pdbx_seq_one_letter_code
_entity_poly.pdbx_strand_id
1 'polypeptide(L)'
;MGTHKLFTTTFIDKQRNSMLHLAGMLEPSKKISGAALQMQRELQWFKEVEKVVQPSYEEIKNKDGKIPREVFTEEHKDLVGKGEKWMKDTASSCATVAALVVTVVFAAAFTVPGGNNSEQGIPIYLKETSFMIFAVSDALGLFSSSTSLLMFLGILTSRYSEEDFLKALPMRLSIGLITLFFSIASMLVAFTAAFHLVLFHRVNGSQFQLA
;
A
#
# COMPACT_ATOMS: atom_id res chain seq x y z
N MET A 1 28.48 -24.07 -15.20
CA MET A 1 27.37 -24.39 -14.27
C MET A 1 27.63 -25.77 -13.70
N GLY A 2 28.13 -25.84 -12.46
CA GLY A 2 28.77 -27.04 -11.91
C GLY A 2 27.80 -28.14 -11.48
N THR A 3 28.24 -29.39 -11.64
CA THR A 3 27.62 -30.66 -11.26
C THR A 3 27.05 -30.71 -9.84
N HIS A 4 27.53 -29.86 -8.92
CA HIS A 4 26.99 -29.73 -7.56
C HIS A 4 25.56 -29.19 -7.48
N LYS A 5 25.13 -28.31 -8.41
CA LYS A 5 23.75 -27.80 -8.43
C LYS A 5 22.74 -28.85 -8.88
N LEU A 6 23.18 -29.83 -9.67
CA LEU A 6 22.32 -30.88 -10.23
C LEU A 6 21.93 -31.92 -9.18
N PHE A 7 22.87 -32.27 -8.28
CA PHE A 7 22.65 -33.27 -7.22
C PHE A 7 21.68 -32.81 -6.13
N THR A 8 21.66 -31.52 -5.79
CA THR A 8 20.72 -30.97 -4.79
C THR A 8 19.29 -30.85 -5.33
N THR A 9 19.10 -30.57 -6.63
CA THR A 9 17.76 -30.49 -7.23
C THR A 9 17.06 -31.84 -7.39
N THR A 10 17.80 -32.94 -7.39
CA THR A 10 17.28 -34.32 -7.51
C THR A 10 16.98 -34.99 -6.17
N PHE A 11 17.17 -34.28 -5.04
CA PHE A 11 16.93 -34.87 -3.72
C PHE A 11 15.43 -35.13 -3.49
N ILE A 12 15.12 -36.35 -3.09
CA ILE A 12 13.78 -36.80 -2.69
C ILE A 12 13.88 -37.34 -1.27
N ASP A 13 13.02 -36.85 -0.37
CA ASP A 13 13.03 -37.27 1.03
C ASP A 13 12.38 -38.67 1.24
N LYS A 14 12.32 -39.11 2.50
CA LYS A 14 11.68 -40.39 2.87
C LYS A 14 10.18 -40.44 2.58
N GLN A 15 9.53 -39.30 2.39
CA GLN A 15 8.10 -39.15 2.09
C GLN A 15 7.83 -38.96 0.59
N ARG A 16 8.85 -39.11 -0.26
CA ARG A 16 8.81 -38.79 -1.69
C ARG A 16 8.54 -37.31 -1.99
N ASN A 17 8.80 -36.42 -1.05
CA ASN A 17 8.77 -34.98 -1.30
C ASN A 17 10.02 -34.59 -2.07
N SER A 18 9.82 -33.96 -3.22
CA SER A 18 10.88 -33.26 -3.94
C SER A 18 11.23 -31.94 -3.25
N MET A 19 12.32 -31.30 -3.67
CA MET A 19 12.66 -29.94 -3.23
C MET A 19 11.48 -28.94 -3.39
N LEU A 20 10.66 -29.10 -4.44
CA LEU A 20 9.49 -28.25 -4.68
C LEU A 20 8.35 -28.55 -3.69
N HIS A 21 8.15 -29.81 -3.27
CA HIS A 21 7.20 -30.14 -2.20
C HIS A 21 7.63 -29.52 -0.87
N LEU A 22 8.93 -29.60 -0.55
CA LEU A 22 9.48 -29.03 0.68
C LEU A 22 9.34 -27.50 0.70
N ALA A 23 9.53 -26.83 -0.44
CA ALA A 23 9.25 -25.41 -0.58
C ALA A 23 7.74 -25.08 -0.48
N GLY A 24 6.89 -26.08 -0.70
CA GLY A 24 5.43 -26.03 -0.54
C GLY A 24 4.96 -26.13 0.90
N MET A 25 5.79 -26.64 1.81
CA MET A 25 5.42 -26.84 3.21
C MET A 25 5.57 -25.54 4.00
N LEU A 26 4.53 -25.17 4.73
CA LEU A 26 4.55 -23.94 5.52
C LEU A 26 5.47 -24.10 6.74
N GLU A 27 6.55 -23.32 6.79
CA GLU A 27 7.35 -23.21 8.01
C GLU A 27 6.71 -22.19 8.98
N PRO A 28 6.51 -22.54 10.27
CA PRO A 28 6.01 -21.60 11.27
C PRO A 28 7.01 -20.46 11.55
N SER A 29 7.01 -19.43 10.71
CA SER A 29 7.86 -18.26 10.90
C SER A 29 7.20 -17.23 11.83
N LYS A 30 7.70 -17.11 13.06
CA LYS A 30 7.26 -16.08 14.03
C LYS A 30 7.77 -14.66 13.72
N LYS A 31 8.55 -14.48 12.65
CA LYS A 31 9.34 -13.25 12.41
C LYS A 31 8.69 -12.24 11.47
N ILE A 32 7.63 -12.60 10.73
CA ILE A 32 7.05 -11.72 9.71
C ILE A 32 5.82 -11.00 10.27
N SER A 33 5.87 -9.67 10.26
CA SER A 33 4.73 -8.83 10.65
C SER A 33 3.72 -8.80 9.50
N GLY A 34 2.52 -9.33 9.73
CA GLY A 34 1.42 -9.33 8.76
C GLY A 34 1.30 -10.63 7.94
N ALA A 35 0.15 -11.30 8.05
CA ALA A 35 -0.12 -12.57 7.39
C ALA A 35 -0.04 -12.49 5.84
N ALA A 36 -0.41 -11.35 5.25
CA ALA A 36 -0.32 -11.15 3.80
C ALA A 36 1.13 -11.07 3.30
N LEU A 37 2.02 -10.42 4.08
CA LEU A 37 3.44 -10.31 3.74
C LEU A 37 4.16 -11.65 3.93
N GLN A 38 3.72 -12.45 4.92
CA GLN A 38 4.16 -13.84 5.03
C GLN A 38 3.73 -14.63 3.80
N MET A 39 2.44 -14.59 3.43
CA MET A 39 1.92 -15.29 2.25
C MET A 39 2.67 -14.92 0.96
N GLN A 40 2.91 -13.62 0.74
CA GLN A 40 3.68 -13.14 -0.41
C GLN A 40 5.09 -13.75 -0.46
N ARG A 41 5.77 -13.84 0.69
CA ARG A 41 7.13 -14.39 0.78
C ARG A 41 7.14 -15.88 0.50
N GLU A 42 6.24 -16.65 1.13
CA GLU A 42 6.16 -18.09 0.92
C GLU A 42 5.90 -18.41 -0.56
N LEU A 43 4.98 -17.67 -1.19
CA LEU A 43 4.67 -17.85 -2.60
C LEU A 43 5.82 -17.40 -3.53
N GLN A 44 6.56 -16.35 -3.17
CA GLN A 44 7.75 -15.94 -3.91
C GLN A 44 8.85 -17.00 -3.81
N TRP A 45 9.08 -17.54 -2.61
CA TRP A 45 10.04 -18.62 -2.40
C TRP A 45 9.68 -19.87 -3.20
N PHE A 46 8.42 -20.29 -3.16
CA PHE A 46 7.91 -21.42 -3.94
C PHE A 46 8.21 -21.24 -5.44
N LYS A 47 7.91 -20.06 -6.01
CA LYS A 47 8.20 -19.77 -7.43
C LYS A 47 9.68 -19.69 -7.77
N GLU A 48 10.52 -19.22 -6.85
CA GLU A 48 11.97 -19.23 -7.08
C GLU A 48 12.54 -20.67 -7.07
N VAL A 49 12.01 -21.54 -6.22
CA VAL A 49 12.38 -22.97 -6.23
C VAL A 49 11.85 -23.66 -7.50
N GLU A 50 10.62 -23.36 -7.92
CA GLU A 50 10.00 -23.86 -9.16
C GLU A 50 10.87 -23.58 -10.39
N LYS A 51 11.44 -22.37 -10.50
CA LYS A 51 12.35 -21.99 -11.61
C LYS A 51 13.68 -22.73 -11.62
N VAL A 52 14.11 -23.28 -10.48
CA VAL A 52 15.43 -23.92 -10.33
C VAL A 52 15.35 -25.43 -10.56
N VAL A 53 14.22 -26.05 -10.25
CA VAL A 53 14.00 -27.49 -10.46
C VAL A 53 13.68 -27.81 -11.93
N GLN A 54 13.83 -29.08 -12.33
CA GLN A 54 13.40 -29.50 -13.67
C GLN A 54 11.87 -29.50 -13.77
N PRO A 55 11.27 -29.12 -14.92
CA PRO A 55 9.81 -29.05 -15.08
C PRO A 55 9.07 -30.35 -14.75
N SER A 56 9.72 -31.51 -14.94
CA SER A 56 9.16 -32.81 -14.58
C SER A 56 8.82 -32.93 -13.09
N TYR A 57 9.45 -32.14 -12.21
CA TYR A 57 9.21 -32.15 -10.76
C TYR A 57 7.95 -31.39 -10.34
N GLU A 58 7.31 -30.62 -11.23
CA GLU A 58 6.02 -29.96 -10.99
C GLU A 58 4.86 -30.97 -10.89
N GLU A 59 5.00 -32.12 -11.54
CA GLU A 59 3.96 -33.16 -11.60
C GLU A 59 4.29 -34.42 -10.77
N ILE A 60 5.47 -34.46 -10.14
CA ILE A 60 5.83 -35.60 -9.28
C ILE A 60 4.90 -35.65 -8.09
N LYS A 61 4.40 -36.85 -7.79
CA LYS A 61 3.56 -37.09 -6.62
C LYS A 61 4.37 -37.58 -5.43
N ASN A 62 4.11 -37.01 -4.26
CA ASN A 62 4.63 -37.53 -3.00
C ASN A 62 3.91 -38.84 -2.59
N LYS A 63 4.22 -39.38 -1.40
CA LYS A 63 3.58 -40.60 -0.89
C LYS A 63 2.07 -40.47 -0.68
N ASP A 64 1.57 -39.26 -0.46
CA ASP A 64 0.14 -38.97 -0.31
C ASP A 64 -0.56 -38.79 -1.67
N GLY A 65 0.17 -38.94 -2.77
CA GLY A 65 -0.36 -38.81 -4.13
C GLY A 65 -0.53 -37.36 -4.60
N LYS A 66 0.00 -36.39 -3.84
CA LYS A 66 -0.14 -34.96 -4.11
C LYS A 66 1.05 -34.42 -4.88
N ILE A 67 0.81 -33.45 -5.75
CA ILE A 67 1.86 -32.69 -6.43
C ILE A 67 2.32 -31.50 -5.56
N PRO A 68 3.50 -30.89 -5.81
CA PRO A 68 4.02 -29.80 -4.98
C PRO A 68 3.06 -28.62 -4.81
N ARG A 69 2.33 -28.27 -5.87
CA ARG A 69 1.39 -27.15 -5.84
C ARG A 69 0.15 -27.43 -5.01
N GLU A 70 -0.33 -28.67 -4.99
CA GLU A 70 -1.42 -29.09 -4.09
C GLU A 70 -0.98 -29.00 -2.63
N VAL A 71 0.25 -29.43 -2.32
CA VAL A 71 0.83 -29.29 -0.97
C VAL A 71 0.91 -27.82 -0.57
N PHE A 72 1.40 -26.94 -1.45
CA PHE A 72 1.47 -25.50 -1.17
C PHE A 72 0.09 -24.92 -0.84
N THR A 73 -0.91 -25.15 -1.69
CA THR A 73 -2.27 -24.61 -1.51
C THR A 73 -2.92 -25.13 -0.22
N GLU A 74 -2.73 -26.41 0.13
CA GLU A 74 -3.28 -26.96 1.36
C GLU A 74 -2.62 -26.39 2.63
N GLU A 75 -1.29 -26.34 2.66
CA GLU A 75 -0.52 -25.85 3.82
C GLU A 75 -0.72 -24.35 4.06
N HIS A 76 -0.99 -23.58 3.01
CA HIS A 76 -1.13 -22.12 3.07
C HIS A 76 -2.57 -21.62 3.12
N LYS A 77 -3.59 -22.50 3.07
CA LYS A 77 -5.01 -22.12 3.04
C LYS A 77 -5.42 -21.18 4.17
N ASP A 78 -5.01 -21.49 5.40
CA ASP A 78 -5.29 -20.66 6.57
C ASP A 78 -4.54 -19.32 6.51
N LEU A 79 -3.32 -19.31 5.96
CA LEU A 79 -2.51 -18.12 5.83
C LEU A 79 -3.09 -17.16 4.79
N VAL A 80 -3.63 -17.68 3.69
CA VAL A 80 -4.38 -16.90 2.67
C VAL A 80 -5.56 -16.19 3.31
N GLY A 81 -6.38 -16.91 4.09
CA GLY A 81 -7.53 -16.31 4.77
C GLY A 81 -7.13 -15.23 5.78
N LYS A 82 -6.07 -15.47 6.56
CA LYS A 82 -5.50 -14.45 7.49
C LYS A 82 -4.91 -13.26 6.73
N GLY A 83 -4.27 -13.51 5.59
CA GLY A 83 -3.70 -12.50 4.70
C GLY A 83 -4.76 -11.61 4.08
N GLU A 84 -5.84 -12.21 3.57
CA GLU A 84 -7.01 -11.49 3.05
C GLU A 84 -7.60 -10.57 4.12
N LYS A 85 -7.85 -11.10 5.32
CA LYS A 85 -8.38 -10.31 6.43
C LYS A 85 -7.44 -9.15 6.77
N TRP A 86 -6.15 -9.42 6.93
CA TRP A 86 -5.16 -8.39 7.25
C TRP A 86 -5.11 -7.28 6.19
N MET A 87 -5.20 -7.64 4.90
CA MET A 87 -5.23 -6.66 3.81
C MET A 87 -6.51 -5.84 3.81
N LYS A 88 -7.67 -6.45 4.01
CA LYS A 88 -8.95 -5.75 4.09
C LYS A 88 -9.01 -4.80 5.27
N ASP A 89 -8.57 -5.24 6.45
CA ASP A 89 -8.53 -4.43 7.67
C ASP A 89 -7.61 -3.21 7.49
N THR A 90 -6.42 -3.43 6.90
CA THR A 90 -5.47 -2.35 6.60
C THR A 90 -6.02 -1.39 5.55
N ALA A 91 -6.55 -1.91 4.44
CA ALA A 91 -7.11 -1.09 3.36
C ALA A 91 -8.33 -0.28 3.84
N SER A 92 -9.21 -0.86 4.66
CA SER A 92 -10.36 -0.15 5.23
C SER A 92 -9.93 0.99 6.16
N SER A 93 -8.96 0.72 7.05
CA SER A 93 -8.41 1.74 7.96
C SER A 93 -7.76 2.89 7.18
N CYS A 94 -6.90 2.58 6.21
CA CYS A 94 -6.23 3.60 5.41
C CYS A 94 -7.17 4.32 4.44
N ALA A 95 -8.18 3.65 3.87
CA ALA A 95 -9.22 4.28 3.07
C ALA A 95 -10.00 5.30 3.90
N THR A 96 -10.30 4.99 5.16
CA THR A 96 -10.96 5.93 6.08
C THR A 96 -10.10 7.17 6.28
N VAL A 97 -8.80 7.01 6.55
CA VAL A 97 -7.86 8.15 6.67
C VAL A 97 -7.77 8.94 5.37
N ALA A 98 -7.66 8.27 4.22
CA ALA A 98 -7.60 8.91 2.91
C ALA A 98 -8.86 9.73 2.61
N ALA A 99 -10.04 9.19 2.92
CA ALA A 99 -11.32 9.88 2.77
C ALA A 99 -11.41 11.12 3.68
N LEU A 100 -10.96 11.01 4.94
CA LEU A 100 -10.89 12.16 5.85
C LEU A 100 -10.00 13.27 5.29
N VAL A 101 -8.81 12.93 4.77
CA VAL A 101 -7.92 13.91 4.15
C VAL A 101 -8.56 14.53 2.91
N VAL A 102 -9.21 13.74 2.04
CA VAL A 102 -9.97 14.27 0.89
C VAL A 102 -11.00 15.30 1.36
N THR A 103 -11.79 14.99 2.39
CA THR A 103 -12.82 15.90 2.90
C THR A 103 -12.23 17.19 3.45
N VAL A 104 -11.16 17.11 4.24
CA VAL A 104 -10.52 18.29 4.85
C VAL A 104 -9.93 19.21 3.78
N VAL A 105 -9.17 18.65 2.86
CA VAL A 105 -8.49 19.38 1.79
C VAL A 105 -9.52 19.95 0.80
N PHE A 106 -10.53 19.16 0.42
CA PHE A 106 -11.63 19.65 -0.43
C PHE A 106 -12.38 20.83 0.21
N ALA A 107 -12.67 20.77 1.51
CA ALA A 107 -13.29 21.89 2.21
C ALA A 107 -12.38 23.13 2.21
N ALA A 108 -11.08 22.95 2.49
CA ALA A 108 -10.10 24.02 2.51
C ALA A 108 -9.95 24.74 1.15
N ALA A 109 -10.11 24.03 0.03
CA ALA A 109 -10.13 24.62 -1.32
C ALA A 109 -11.26 25.66 -1.52
N PHE A 110 -12.41 25.48 -0.87
CA PHE A 110 -13.54 26.41 -0.95
C PHE A 110 -13.61 27.39 0.21
N THR A 111 -13.02 27.05 1.36
CA THR A 111 -12.92 27.92 2.54
C THR A 111 -11.51 28.47 2.66
N VAL A 112 -11.05 29.19 1.63
CA VAL A 112 -9.66 29.62 1.54
C VAL A 112 -9.25 30.56 2.70
N PRO A 113 -7.99 30.45 3.19
CA PRO A 113 -7.48 31.32 4.24
C PRO A 113 -7.57 32.79 3.84
N GLY A 114 -8.22 33.60 4.68
CA GLY A 114 -8.39 35.03 4.44
C GLY A 114 -9.61 35.43 3.61
N GLY A 115 -10.38 34.47 3.08
CA GLY A 115 -11.66 34.72 2.41
C GLY A 115 -11.55 35.21 0.95
N ASN A 116 -12.73 35.36 0.34
CA ASN A 116 -12.88 35.85 -1.03
C ASN A 116 -13.37 37.30 -1.03
N ASN A 117 -12.95 38.07 -2.03
CA ASN A 117 -13.45 39.42 -2.24
C ASN A 117 -14.92 39.36 -2.68
N SER A 118 -15.81 40.01 -1.92
CA SER A 118 -17.27 40.01 -2.07
C SER A 118 -17.75 40.45 -3.45
N GLU A 119 -16.97 41.24 -4.18
CA GLU A 119 -17.37 41.78 -5.49
C GLU A 119 -16.94 40.90 -6.67
N GLN A 120 -15.90 40.07 -6.52
CA GLN A 120 -15.29 39.32 -7.63
C GLN A 120 -15.24 37.81 -7.38
N GLY A 121 -15.44 37.34 -6.15
CA GLY A 121 -15.33 35.93 -5.77
C GLY A 121 -13.90 35.38 -5.78
N ILE A 122 -12.91 36.25 -5.96
CA ILE A 122 -11.48 35.90 -6.05
C ILE A 122 -10.86 35.92 -4.65
N PRO A 123 -10.00 34.96 -4.29
CA PRO A 123 -9.25 34.98 -3.04
C PRO A 123 -8.50 36.30 -2.83
N ILE A 124 -8.67 36.90 -1.64
CA ILE A 124 -8.11 38.23 -1.33
C ILE A 124 -6.57 38.24 -1.40
N TYR A 125 -5.95 37.11 -1.08
CA TYR A 125 -4.49 36.96 -0.99
C TYR A 125 -3.88 36.25 -2.20
N LEU A 126 -4.54 36.24 -3.36
CA LEU A 126 -4.10 35.46 -4.52
C LEU A 126 -2.68 35.79 -5.02
N LYS A 127 -2.19 37.00 -4.73
CA LYS A 127 -0.83 37.44 -5.09
C LYS A 127 0.25 37.09 -4.06
N GLU A 128 -0.14 36.60 -2.88
CA GLU A 128 0.81 36.22 -1.82
C GLU A 128 1.42 34.86 -2.11
N THR A 129 2.75 34.76 -1.99
CA THR A 129 3.48 33.49 -2.18
C THR A 129 2.95 32.39 -1.26
N SER A 130 2.56 32.74 -0.02
CA SER A 130 1.97 31.79 0.94
C SER A 130 0.64 31.21 0.44
N PHE A 131 -0.18 32.01 -0.24
CA PHE A 131 -1.45 31.54 -0.81
C PHE A 131 -1.23 30.56 -1.98
N MET A 132 -0.26 30.84 -2.84
CA MET A 132 0.09 29.92 -3.93
C MET A 132 0.63 28.59 -3.41
N ILE A 133 1.46 28.61 -2.37
CA ILE A 133 1.94 27.39 -1.70
C ILE A 133 0.77 26.60 -1.11
N PHE A 134 -0.17 27.29 -0.44
CA PHE A 134 -1.39 26.68 0.07
C PHE A 134 -2.18 25.99 -1.05
N ALA A 135 -2.53 26.72 -2.11
CA ALA A 135 -3.39 26.21 -3.19
C ALA A 135 -2.77 25.01 -3.94
N VAL A 136 -1.46 25.07 -4.23
CA VAL A 136 -0.76 23.96 -4.89
C VAL A 136 -0.66 22.74 -3.98
N SER A 137 -0.33 22.94 -2.70
CA SER A 137 -0.23 21.84 -1.73
C SER A 137 -1.58 21.21 -1.44
N ASP A 138 -2.65 22.01 -1.39
CA ASP A 138 -4.02 21.55 -1.23
C ASP A 138 -4.43 20.65 -2.41
N ALA A 139 -4.24 21.13 -3.65
CA ALA A 139 -4.52 20.33 -4.85
C ALA A 139 -3.72 19.01 -4.89
N LEU A 140 -2.42 19.06 -4.58
CA LEU A 140 -1.56 17.87 -4.52
C LEU A 140 -2.04 16.88 -3.45
N GLY A 141 -2.44 17.38 -2.28
CA GLY A 141 -3.04 16.57 -1.22
C GLY A 141 -4.31 15.88 -1.71
N LEU A 142 -5.20 16.62 -2.36
CA LEU A 142 -6.49 16.11 -2.82
C LEU A 142 -6.33 15.00 -3.86
N PHE A 143 -5.52 15.21 -4.90
CA PHE A 143 -5.29 14.21 -5.95
C PHE A 143 -4.57 12.98 -5.42
N SER A 144 -3.56 13.17 -4.56
CA SER A 144 -2.81 12.07 -3.96
C SER A 144 -3.68 11.24 -3.02
N SER A 145 -4.49 11.89 -2.17
CA SER A 145 -5.43 11.21 -1.27
C SER A 145 -6.53 10.46 -2.04
N SER A 146 -7.06 11.06 -3.11
CA SER A 146 -8.08 10.43 -3.96
C SER A 146 -7.52 9.18 -4.64
N THR A 147 -6.29 9.25 -5.15
CA THR A 147 -5.59 8.09 -5.73
C THR A 147 -5.37 7.00 -4.68
N SER A 148 -4.95 7.37 -3.47
CA SER A 148 -4.80 6.45 -2.34
C SER A 148 -6.11 5.72 -2.01
N LEU A 149 -7.21 6.48 -1.90
CA LEU A 149 -8.55 5.95 -1.64
C LEU A 149 -8.97 4.95 -2.71
N LEU A 150 -8.77 5.26 -4.00
CA LEU A 150 -9.08 4.34 -5.10
C LEU A 150 -8.25 3.05 -5.03
N MET A 151 -6.97 3.13 -4.67
CA MET A 151 -6.12 1.94 -4.50
C MET A 151 -6.62 1.05 -3.36
N PHE A 152 -6.98 1.62 -2.21
CA PHE A 152 -7.52 0.85 -1.08
C PHE A 152 -8.91 0.27 -1.38
N LEU A 153 -9.79 1.03 -2.05
CA LEU A 153 -11.07 0.49 -2.54
C LEU A 153 -10.84 -0.65 -3.54
N GLY A 154 -9.82 -0.54 -4.40
CA GLY A 154 -9.40 -1.59 -5.30
C GLY A 154 -8.90 -2.86 -4.59
N ILE A 155 -8.37 -2.75 -3.36
CA ILE A 155 -8.02 -3.90 -2.51
C ILE A 155 -9.28 -4.51 -1.89
N LEU A 156 -10.22 -3.69 -1.43
CA LEU A 156 -11.47 -4.16 -0.81
C LEU A 156 -12.39 -4.86 -1.81
N THR A 157 -12.36 -4.44 -3.08
CA THR A 157 -13.18 -5.00 -4.17
C THR A 157 -12.49 -6.11 -4.96
N SER A 158 -11.20 -6.35 -4.73
CA SER A 158 -10.45 -7.40 -5.42
C SER A 158 -10.92 -8.80 -5.02
N ARG A 159 -10.78 -9.74 -5.95
CA ARG A 159 -10.75 -11.18 -5.60
C ARG A 159 -9.39 -11.48 -4.95
N TYR A 160 -9.39 -12.33 -3.94
CA TYR A 160 -8.20 -12.74 -3.18
C TYR A 160 -7.84 -14.17 -3.57
N SER A 161 -7.12 -14.33 -4.68
CA SER A 161 -6.48 -15.61 -5.02
C SER A 161 -5.04 -15.64 -4.51
N GLU A 162 -4.48 -16.83 -4.30
CA GLU A 162 -3.08 -17.00 -3.88
C GLU A 162 -2.11 -16.22 -4.78
N GLU A 163 -2.30 -16.30 -6.10
CA GLU A 163 -1.43 -15.65 -7.07
C GLU A 163 -1.46 -14.12 -6.99
N ASP A 164 -2.58 -13.53 -6.57
CA ASP A 164 -2.72 -12.08 -6.43
C ASP A 164 -1.83 -11.53 -5.30
N PHE A 165 -1.49 -12.34 -4.29
CA PHE A 165 -0.59 -11.97 -3.20
C PHE A 165 0.85 -11.77 -3.64
N LEU A 166 1.27 -12.24 -4.82
CA LEU A 166 2.64 -12.03 -5.30
C LEU A 166 2.91 -10.59 -5.74
N LYS A 167 1.96 -10.01 -6.47
CA LYS A 167 2.23 -8.79 -7.23
C LYS A 167 1.08 -7.80 -7.16
N ALA A 168 -0.14 -8.20 -7.52
CA ALA A 168 -1.26 -7.28 -7.66
C ALA A 168 -1.63 -6.62 -6.32
N LEU A 169 -1.83 -7.43 -5.29
CA LEU A 169 -2.26 -6.99 -3.96
C LEU A 169 -1.18 -6.15 -3.23
N PRO A 170 0.09 -6.59 -3.14
CA PRO A 170 1.16 -5.78 -2.52
C PRO A 170 1.45 -4.48 -3.27
N MET A 171 1.36 -4.48 -4.61
CA MET A 171 1.59 -3.28 -5.43
C MET A 171 0.51 -2.24 -5.18
N ARG A 172 -0.77 -2.64 -5.17
CA ARG A 172 -1.88 -1.72 -4.83
C ARG A 172 -1.73 -1.15 -3.42
N LEU A 173 -1.39 -2.00 -2.45
CA LEU A 173 -1.19 -1.56 -1.05
C LEU A 173 -0.05 -0.55 -0.95
N SER A 174 1.08 -0.83 -1.61
CA SER A 174 2.25 0.04 -1.59
C SER A 174 1.97 1.39 -2.25
N ILE A 175 1.34 1.40 -3.44
CA ILE A 175 0.97 2.63 -4.12
C ILE A 175 0.02 3.45 -3.24
N GLY A 176 -1.01 2.81 -2.67
CA GLY A 176 -1.96 3.48 -1.78
C GLY A 176 -1.30 4.12 -0.55
N LEU A 177 -0.37 3.43 0.09
CA LEU A 177 0.36 3.96 1.26
C LEU A 177 1.30 5.11 0.89
N ILE A 178 2.02 5.02 -0.22
CA ILE A 178 2.94 6.07 -0.68
C ILE A 178 2.16 7.35 -1.00
N THR A 179 1.05 7.25 -1.74
CA THR A 179 0.22 8.41 -2.06
C THR A 179 -0.50 8.96 -0.83
N LEU A 180 -0.88 8.13 0.14
CA LEU A 180 -1.44 8.61 1.41
C LEU A 180 -0.42 9.42 2.20
N PHE A 181 0.82 8.93 2.31
CA PHE A 181 1.88 9.63 3.02
C PHE A 181 2.18 10.99 2.38
N PHE A 182 2.29 11.02 1.04
CA PHE A 182 2.47 12.26 0.30
C PHE A 182 1.30 13.23 0.51
N SER A 183 0.07 12.72 0.53
CA SER A 183 -1.13 13.51 0.80
C SER A 183 -1.11 14.17 2.19
N ILE A 184 -0.77 13.40 3.23
CA ILE A 184 -0.66 13.91 4.61
C ILE A 184 0.43 14.99 4.69
N ALA A 185 1.58 14.77 4.08
CA ALA A 185 2.65 15.77 4.04
C ALA A 185 2.19 17.07 3.33
N SER A 186 1.50 16.94 2.20
CA SER A 186 0.96 18.07 1.45
C SER A 186 -0.09 18.85 2.23
N MET A 187 -0.98 18.15 2.94
CA MET A 187 -1.98 18.75 3.83
C MET A 187 -1.32 19.54 4.98
N LEU A 188 -0.22 19.03 5.56
CA LEU A 188 0.54 19.75 6.59
C LEU A 188 1.18 21.03 6.04
N VAL A 189 1.76 20.98 4.83
CA VAL A 189 2.31 22.17 4.16
C VAL A 189 1.22 23.20 3.89
N ALA A 190 0.06 22.77 3.37
CA ALA A 190 -1.09 23.64 3.16
C ALA A 190 -1.54 24.30 4.47
N PHE A 191 -1.68 23.51 5.54
CA PHE A 191 -2.03 24.03 6.86
C PHE A 191 -1.01 25.07 7.38
N THR A 192 0.28 24.80 7.26
CA THR A 192 1.33 25.77 7.67
C THR A 192 1.26 27.05 6.86
N ALA A 193 1.06 26.97 5.55
CA ALA A 193 0.92 28.13 4.67
C ALA A 193 -0.33 28.97 5.01
N ALA A 194 -1.46 28.30 5.24
CA ALA A 194 -2.70 28.93 5.69
C ALA A 194 -2.52 29.64 7.04
N PHE A 195 -1.87 28.98 8.00
CA PHE A 195 -1.60 29.54 9.32
C PHE A 195 -0.68 30.76 9.25
N HIS A 196 0.38 30.69 8.43
CA HIS A 196 1.27 31.82 8.18
C HIS A 196 0.53 33.02 7.59
N LEU A 197 -0.35 32.78 6.61
CA LEU A 197 -1.15 33.83 5.97
C LEU A 197 -2.08 34.53 6.96
N VAL A 198 -2.76 33.77 7.82
CA VAL A 198 -3.64 34.33 8.86
C VAL A 198 -2.86 35.13 9.91
N LEU A 199 -1.71 34.63 10.38
CA LEU A 199 -0.89 35.31 11.39
C LEU A 199 -0.21 36.56 10.84
N PHE A 200 0.40 36.48 9.65
CA PHE A 200 1.05 37.61 9.01
C PHE A 200 0.09 38.78 8.84
N HIS A 201 -1.16 38.49 8.43
CA HIS A 201 -2.18 39.51 8.32
C HIS A 201 -2.57 40.11 9.67
N ARG A 202 -2.73 39.30 10.72
CA ARG A 202 -3.07 39.79 12.06
C ARG A 202 -2.00 40.73 12.63
N VAL A 203 -0.73 40.39 12.46
CA VAL A 203 0.40 41.18 12.97
C VAL A 203 0.51 42.52 12.22
N ASN A 204 0.38 42.51 10.89
CA ASN A 204 0.45 43.74 10.10
C ASN A 204 -0.80 44.63 10.30
N GLY A 205 -1.99 44.03 10.46
CA GLY A 205 -3.21 44.76 10.80
C GLY A 205 -3.13 45.47 12.15
N SER A 206 -2.47 44.86 13.14
CA SER A 206 -2.24 45.49 14.45
C SER A 206 -1.21 46.62 14.43
N GLN A 207 -0.23 46.59 13.52
CA GLN A 207 0.73 47.69 13.36
C GLN A 207 0.09 48.94 12.73
N PHE A 208 -0.92 48.77 11.87
CA PHE A 208 -1.66 49.88 11.26
C PHE A 208 -2.70 50.56 12.17
N GLN A 209 -3.06 49.94 13.31
CA GLN A 209 -3.94 50.57 14.31
C GLN A 209 -3.18 51.33 15.41
N LEU A 210 -1.85 51.23 15.45
CA LEU A 210 -0.98 51.88 16.45
C LEU A 210 -0.12 53.01 15.88
N ALA A 211 -0.32 53.40 14.61
CA ALA A 211 0.30 54.53 13.94
C ALA A 211 -0.78 55.53 13.49
#